data_AF-A0A382UZ88-F1
#
_entry.id   AF-A0A382UZ88-F1
#
_cell.length_a   1.000
_cell.length_b   1.000
_cell.length_c   1.000
_cell.angle_alpha   90.00
_cell.angle_beta   90.00
_cell.angle_gamma   90.00
#
_symmetry.space_group_name_H-M   'P 1'
#
loop_
_entity.id
_entity.type
_entity.pdbx_description
1 polymer ?
#
loop_
_entity_poly.entity_id
_entity_poly.type
_entity_poly.pdbx_seq_one_letter_code
_entity_poly.pdbx_strand_id
1 'polypeptide(L)'
;MNLQEKQLRQEFPVKTNRIFFDHAKVSPLPRRVRDAVDAFTLDACEHGTKNYNKWMHDVERVRGKFARLINGDVDEVAFVKNTSEGISIVANGLDWNPGDNVVIPDIEFPANVYPWWNLKRF
;
A
#
# COMPACT_ATOMS: atom_id res chain seq x y z
N MET A 1 -27.29 11.58 9.33
CA MET A 1 -26.41 10.53 8.77
C MET A 1 -27.22 9.69 7.80
N ASN A 2 -26.85 9.66 6.52
CA ASN A 2 -27.57 8.90 5.50
C ASN A 2 -27.31 7.38 5.67
N LEU A 3 -28.04 6.54 4.93
CA LEU A 3 -27.92 5.09 5.04
C LEU A 3 -26.51 4.59 4.72
N GLN A 4 -25.86 5.20 3.72
CA GLN A 4 -24.51 4.87 3.28
C GLN A 4 -23.46 5.15 4.35
N GLU A 5 -23.52 6.30 5.02
CA GLU A 5 -22.63 6.66 6.13
C GLU A 5 -22.80 5.70 7.32
N LYS A 6 -24.04 5.28 7.63
CA LYS A 6 -24.29 4.28 8.68
C LYS A 6 -23.62 2.95 8.35
N GLN A 7 -23.73 2.50 7.09
CA GLN A 7 -23.10 1.27 6.60
C GLN A 7 -21.57 1.37 6.65
N LEU A 8 -20.97 2.46 6.16
CA LEU A 8 -19.51 2.67 6.21
C LEU A 8 -18.98 2.65 7.63
N ARG A 9 -19.69 3.29 8.58
CA ARG A 9 -19.28 3.25 9.98
C ARG A 9 -19.34 1.84 10.58
N GLN A 10 -20.13 0.91 10.05
CA GLN A 10 -20.15 -0.47 10.57
C GLN A 10 -18.89 -1.26 10.20
N GLU A 11 -18.18 -0.85 9.14
CA GLU A 11 -16.91 -1.46 8.72
C GLU A 11 -15.78 -1.26 9.73
N PHE A 12 -15.88 -0.25 10.62
CA PHE A 12 -14.79 0.11 11.53
C PHE A 12 -15.19 -0.14 13.00
N PRO A 13 -14.95 -1.35 13.55
CA PRO A 13 -15.27 -1.67 14.94
C PRO A 13 -14.60 -0.75 15.96
N VAL A 14 -13.42 -0.18 15.66
CA VAL A 14 -12.67 0.69 16.59
C VAL A 14 -13.54 1.80 17.20
N LYS A 15 -14.55 2.28 16.48
CA LYS A 15 -15.47 3.32 16.94
C LYS A 15 -16.26 2.94 18.20
N THR A 16 -16.42 1.64 18.49
CA THR A 16 -17.12 1.18 19.69
C THR A 16 -16.27 1.28 20.94
N ASN A 17 -14.94 1.29 20.77
CA ASN A 17 -13.98 1.16 21.87
C ASN A 17 -13.13 2.44 22.06
N ARG A 18 -13.10 3.31 21.06
CA ARG A 18 -12.25 4.52 21.00
C ARG A 18 -12.90 5.59 20.13
N ILE A 19 -12.62 6.86 20.45
CA ILE A 19 -12.72 7.95 19.48
C ILE A 19 -11.37 8.02 18.76
N PHE A 20 -11.34 7.66 17.48
CA PHE A 20 -10.11 7.53 16.71
C PHE A 20 -9.95 8.74 15.77
N PHE A 21 -8.88 9.52 15.96
CA PHE A 21 -8.57 10.70 15.14
C PHE A 21 -7.23 10.57 14.38
N ASP A 22 -6.52 9.44 14.50
CA ASP A 22 -5.18 9.24 13.92
C ASP A 22 -5.23 8.51 12.55
N HIS A 23 -6.19 8.88 11.69
CA HIS A 23 -6.41 8.22 10.39
C HIS A 23 -5.24 8.41 9.41
N ALA A 24 -4.51 9.51 9.56
CA ALA A 24 -3.39 9.88 8.69
C ALA A 24 -2.12 9.04 8.94
N LYS A 25 -1.98 8.40 10.11
CA LYS A 25 -0.83 7.56 10.44
C LYS A 25 -1.01 6.13 9.95
N VAL A 26 -1.84 5.35 10.64
CA VAL A 26 -2.24 4.00 10.27
C VAL A 26 -3.73 3.87 10.53
N SER A 27 -4.51 3.84 9.45
CA SER A 27 -5.95 3.74 9.57
C SER A 27 -6.40 2.36 10.10
N PRO A 28 -7.49 2.31 10.89
CA PRO A 28 -8.07 1.05 11.34
C PRO A 28 -8.51 0.20 10.15
N LEU A 29 -8.29 -1.11 10.22
CA LEU A 29 -8.75 -2.04 9.17
C LEU A 29 -10.29 -2.08 9.11
N PRO A 30 -10.89 -1.93 7.92
CA PRO A 30 -12.31 -2.21 7.75
C PRO A 30 -12.55 -3.73 7.80
N ARG A 31 -13.74 -4.15 8.25
CA ARG A 31 -14.13 -5.57 8.39
C ARG A 31 -13.89 -6.35 7.10
N ARG A 32 -14.29 -5.82 5.94
CA ARG A 32 -14.09 -6.49 4.65
C ARG A 32 -12.63 -6.80 4.32
N VAL A 33 -11.67 -5.99 4.78
CA VAL A 33 -10.24 -6.24 4.55
C VAL A 33 -9.77 -7.36 5.46
N ARG A 34 -10.16 -7.34 6.74
CA ARG A 34 -9.90 -8.45 7.67
C ARG A 34 -10.46 -9.76 7.11
N ASP A 35 -11.72 -9.77 6.68
CA ASP A 35 -12.38 -10.99 6.20
C ASP A 35 -11.67 -11.54 4.93
N ALA A 36 -11.11 -10.68 4.07
CA ALA A 36 -10.32 -11.11 2.91
C ALA A 36 -8.94 -11.70 3.31
N VAL A 37 -8.28 -11.12 4.31
CA VAL A 37 -7.02 -11.66 4.86
C VAL A 37 -7.26 -13.00 5.56
N ASP A 38 -8.34 -13.11 6.34
CA ASP A 38 -8.72 -14.35 7.02
C ASP A 38 -8.99 -15.45 5.99
N ALA A 39 -9.72 -15.14 4.91
CA ALA A 39 -9.99 -16.10 3.84
C ALA A 39 -8.71 -16.57 3.13
N PHE A 40 -7.76 -15.66 2.84
CA PHE A 40 -6.48 -16.03 2.24
C PHE A 40 -5.63 -16.88 3.17
N THR A 41 -5.52 -16.51 4.45
CA THR A 41 -4.70 -17.24 5.42
C THR A 41 -5.28 -18.63 5.71
N LEU A 42 -6.60 -18.76 5.80
CA LEU A 42 -7.27 -20.05 5.94
C LEU A 42 -6.99 -20.97 4.72
N ASP A 43 -7.17 -20.44 3.51
CA ASP A 43 -6.91 -21.18 2.25
C ASP A 43 -5.46 -21.66 2.16
N ALA A 44 -4.49 -20.80 2.51
CA ALA A 44 -3.07 -21.14 2.53
C ALA A 44 -2.73 -22.20 3.59
N CYS A 45 -3.37 -22.16 4.76
CA CYS A 45 -3.18 -23.16 5.81
C CYS A 45 -3.76 -24.53 5.43
N GLU A 46 -4.96 -24.57 4.87
CA GLU A 46 -5.68 -25.82 4.57
C GLU A 46 -5.23 -26.48 3.26
N HIS A 47 -4.70 -25.71 2.32
CA HIS A 47 -4.41 -26.18 0.96
C HIS A 47 -2.96 -25.95 0.52
N GLY A 48 -2.12 -25.33 1.35
CA GLY A 48 -0.76 -24.95 0.97
C GLY A 48 -0.78 -24.10 -0.31
N THR A 49 0.09 -24.40 -1.26
CA THR A 49 0.18 -23.66 -2.54
C THR A 49 -0.76 -24.19 -3.63
N LYS A 50 -1.67 -25.12 -3.33
CA LYS A 50 -2.59 -25.71 -4.33
C LYS A 50 -3.39 -24.64 -5.10
N ASN A 51 -3.79 -23.58 -4.41
CA ASN A 51 -4.61 -22.51 -4.98
C ASN A 51 -3.79 -21.28 -5.44
N TYR A 52 -2.47 -21.43 -5.61
CA TYR A 52 -1.56 -20.33 -5.98
C TYR A 52 -2.01 -19.55 -7.24
N ASN A 53 -2.46 -20.25 -8.29
CA ASN A 53 -2.94 -19.59 -9.51
C ASN A 53 -4.12 -18.65 -9.25
N LYS A 54 -5.04 -19.04 -8.35
CA LYS A 54 -6.16 -18.19 -7.94
C LYS A 54 -5.64 -16.92 -7.24
N TRP A 55 -4.66 -17.06 -6.35
CA TRP A 55 -4.05 -15.91 -5.67
C TRP A 55 -3.41 -14.94 -6.66
N MET A 56 -2.69 -15.45 -7.66
CA MET A 56 -2.09 -14.62 -8.71
C MET A 56 -3.14 -13.92 -9.58
N HIS A 57 -4.24 -14.60 -9.93
CA HIS A 57 -5.38 -13.94 -10.58
C HIS A 57 -5.98 -12.81 -9.72
N ASP A 58 -6.09 -13.01 -8.41
CA ASP A 58 -6.58 -11.97 -7.50
C ASP A 58 -5.60 -10.77 -7.41
N VAL A 59 -4.28 -11.03 -7.42
CA VAL A 59 -3.25 -9.97 -7.48
C VAL A 59 -3.42 -9.13 -8.73
N GLU A 60 -3.53 -9.73 -9.91
CA GLU A 60 -3.70 -8.98 -11.17
C GLU A 60 -5.05 -8.25 -11.24
N ARG A 61 -6.11 -8.87 -10.71
CA ARG A 61 -7.41 -8.21 -10.58
C ARG A 61 -7.35 -6.98 -9.67
N VAL A 62 -6.56 -7.03 -8.59
CA VAL A 62 -6.34 -5.87 -7.70
C VAL A 62 -5.47 -4.82 -8.39
N ARG A 63 -4.44 -5.23 -9.14
CA ARG A 63 -3.58 -4.32 -9.92
C ARG A 63 -4.42 -3.47 -10.86
N GLY A 64 -5.30 -4.09 -11.65
CA GLY A 64 -6.21 -3.37 -12.55
C GLY A 64 -7.26 -2.50 -11.85
N LYS A 65 -7.68 -2.85 -10.62
CA LYS A 65 -8.55 -1.97 -9.82
C LYS A 65 -7.80 -0.73 -9.35
N PHE A 66 -6.54 -0.88 -8.93
CA PHE A 66 -5.72 0.24 -8.46
C PHE A 66 -5.31 1.16 -9.61
N ALA A 67 -4.90 0.60 -10.76
CA ALA A 67 -4.59 1.37 -11.96
C ALA A 67 -5.75 2.31 -12.34
N ARG A 68 -7.00 1.80 -12.37
CA ARG A 68 -8.19 2.62 -12.60
C ARG A 68 -8.44 3.69 -11.53
N LEU A 69 -8.10 3.41 -10.26
CA LEU A 69 -8.27 4.38 -9.17
C LEU A 69 -7.36 5.60 -9.36
N ILE A 70 -6.15 5.39 -9.88
CA ILE A 70 -5.16 6.45 -10.12
C ILE A 70 -5.16 6.98 -11.57
N ASN A 71 -6.11 6.51 -12.40
CA ASN A 71 -6.16 6.83 -13.83
C ASN A 71 -4.86 6.50 -14.58
N GLY A 72 -4.28 5.33 -14.30
CA GLY A 72 -3.10 4.78 -14.99
C GLY A 72 -3.34 3.39 -15.58
N ASP A 73 -2.29 2.82 -16.15
CA ASP A 73 -2.29 1.50 -16.76
C ASP A 73 -1.83 0.40 -15.80
N VAL A 74 -2.16 -0.86 -16.11
CA VAL A 74 -1.80 -2.01 -15.25
C VAL A 74 -0.30 -2.18 -15.09
N ASP A 75 0.47 -1.89 -16.13
CA ASP A 75 1.93 -2.06 -16.16
C ASP A 75 2.67 -0.95 -15.39
N GLU A 76 1.96 0.10 -14.96
CA GLU A 76 2.50 1.20 -14.13
C GLU A 76 2.36 0.94 -12.62
N VAL A 77 1.73 -0.18 -12.23
CA VAL A 77 1.44 -0.49 -10.82
C VAL A 77 2.32 -1.63 -10.33
N ALA A 78 3.12 -1.38 -9.29
CA ALA A 78 3.88 -2.40 -8.55
C ALA A 78 3.38 -2.53 -7.11
N PHE A 79 3.32 -3.76 -6.58
CA PHE A 79 3.02 -4.01 -5.17
C PHE A 79 4.30 -4.04 -4.34
N VAL A 80 4.37 -3.16 -3.35
CA VAL A 80 5.47 -3.07 -2.37
C VAL A 80 4.87 -3.05 -0.96
N LYS A 81 5.68 -3.29 0.09
CA LYS A 81 5.18 -3.44 1.46
C LYS A 81 4.70 -2.12 2.05
N ASN A 82 5.32 -1.01 1.69
CA ASN A 82 5.02 0.33 2.22
C ASN A 82 5.64 1.45 1.38
N THR A 83 5.29 2.69 1.70
CA THR A 83 5.78 3.91 1.03
C THR A 83 7.31 4.02 1.05
N SER A 84 7.96 3.74 2.18
CA SER A 84 9.42 3.85 2.33
C SER A 84 10.17 2.89 1.42
N GLU A 85 9.68 1.66 1.28
CA GLU A 85 10.24 0.67 0.35
C GLU A 85 10.07 1.13 -1.10
N GLY A 86 8.89 1.64 -1.47
CA GLY A 86 8.63 2.17 -2.80
C GLY A 86 9.60 3.30 -3.20
N ILE A 87 9.79 4.29 -2.31
CA ILE A 87 10.76 5.38 -2.53
C ILE A 87 12.18 4.84 -2.65
N SER A 88 12.56 3.89 -1.80
CA SER A 88 13.90 3.28 -1.83
C SER A 88 14.17 2.52 -3.12
N ILE A 89 13.17 1.81 -3.65
CA ILE A 89 13.26 1.12 -4.95
C ILE A 89 13.55 2.13 -6.07
N VAL A 90 12.82 3.25 -6.11
CA VAL A 90 13.06 4.29 -7.12
C VAL A 90 14.46 4.88 -6.97
N ALA A 91 14.85 5.28 -5.76
CA ALA A 91 16.16 5.89 -5.52
C ALA A 91 17.33 4.98 -5.93
N ASN A 92 17.24 3.66 -5.71
CA ASN A 92 18.32 2.72 -6.05
C ASN A 92 18.15 2.07 -7.43
N GLY A 93 17.03 2.28 -8.12
CA GLY A 93 16.72 1.67 -9.42
C GLY A 93 17.03 2.55 -10.63
N LEU A 94 17.30 3.83 -10.41
CA LEU A 94 17.71 4.76 -11.47
C LEU A 94 19.22 4.69 -11.73
N ASP A 95 19.61 4.90 -12.98
CA ASP A 95 21.01 4.91 -13.43
C ASP A 95 21.61 6.31 -13.24
N TRP A 96 22.02 6.60 -12.01
CA TRP A 96 22.59 7.90 -11.63
C TRP A 96 23.98 8.12 -12.21
N ASN A 97 24.23 9.33 -12.72
CA ASN A 97 25.52 9.76 -13.22
C ASN A 97 26.09 10.93 -12.40
N PRO A 98 27.42 11.09 -12.35
CA PRO A 98 28.03 12.28 -11.76
C PRO A 98 27.48 13.55 -12.41
N GLY A 99 26.98 14.46 -11.58
CA GLY A 99 26.35 15.72 -12.02
C GLY A 99 24.82 15.71 -12.00
N ASP A 100 24.18 14.56 -11.79
CA ASP A 100 22.73 14.49 -11.58
C ASP A 100 22.31 15.20 -10.28
N ASN A 101 21.10 15.75 -10.29
CA ASN A 101 20.56 16.51 -9.17
C ASN A 101 19.24 15.89 -8.69
N VAL A 102 19.09 15.82 -7.36
CA VAL A 102 17.83 15.43 -6.71
C VAL A 102 17.25 16.65 -5.98
N VAL A 103 15.99 16.95 -6.25
CA VAL A 103 15.26 18.05 -5.62
C VAL A 103 14.07 17.47 -4.87
N ILE A 104 13.99 17.75 -3.57
CA ILE A 104 12.87 17.37 -2.71
C ILE A 104 12.41 18.59 -1.89
N PRO A 105 11.14 18.66 -1.48
CA PRO A 105 10.68 19.67 -0.53
C PRO A 105 11.45 19.61 0.82
N ASP A 106 11.62 20.75 1.48
CA ASP A 106 12.31 20.87 2.77
C ASP A 106 11.45 20.39 3.97
N ILE A 107 10.17 20.10 3.74
CA ILE A 107 9.20 19.60 4.71
C ILE A 107 8.92 18.09 4.56
N GLU A 108 9.77 17.37 3.83
CA GLU A 108 9.57 15.95 3.57
C GLU A 108 9.68 15.07 4.83
N PHE A 109 8.92 13.98 4.83
CA PHE A 109 9.06 12.96 5.87
C PHE A 109 10.42 12.25 5.71
N PRO A 110 11.11 11.82 6.78
CA PRO A 110 12.46 11.27 6.67
C PRO A 110 12.61 10.07 5.71
N ALA A 111 11.55 9.27 5.54
CA ALA A 111 11.55 8.17 4.56
C ALA A 111 11.67 8.65 3.10
N ASN A 112 11.30 9.90 2.80
CA ASN A 112 11.49 10.55 1.51
C ASN A 112 12.71 11.50 1.48
N VAL A 113 13.64 11.36 2.43
CA VAL A 113 14.90 12.12 2.49
C VAL A 113 16.09 11.18 2.43
N TYR A 114 16.14 10.19 3.32
CA TYR A 114 17.33 9.35 3.49
C TYR A 114 17.69 8.48 2.28
N PRO A 115 16.73 7.90 1.51
CA PRO A 115 17.08 7.15 0.31
C PRO A 115 17.86 7.98 -0.70
N TRP A 116 17.45 9.24 -0.90
CA TRP A 116 18.13 10.19 -1.79
C TRP A 116 19.46 10.65 -1.22
N TRP A 117 19.51 10.97 0.09
CA TRP A 117 20.75 11.39 0.74
C TRP A 117 21.83 10.30 0.65
N ASN A 118 21.43 9.05 0.76
CA ASN A 118 22.30 7.89 0.67
C ASN A 118 22.96 7.72 -0.71
N LEU A 119 22.49 8.41 -1.76
CA LEU A 119 23.16 8.44 -3.06
C LEU A 119 24.53 9.14 -3.03
N LYS A 120 24.78 10.02 -2.04
CA LYS A 120 26.08 10.69 -1.85
C LYS A 120 27.26 9.75 -1.59
N ARG A 121 27.01 8.46 -1.40
CA ARG A 121 28.06 7.43 -1.27
C ARG A 121 28.68 7.05 -2.62
N PHE A 122 28.03 7.41 -3.73
CA PHE A 122 28.49 7.25 -5.11
C PHE A 122 28.98 8.61 -5.62
#